data_AF-A0A920NEE2-F1
#
_entry.id   AF-A0A920NEE2-F1
#
_cell.length_a   1.000
_cell.length_b   1.000
_cell.length_c   1.000
_cell.angle_alpha   90.00
_cell.angle_beta   90.00
_cell.angle_gamma   90.00
#
_symmetry.space_group_name_H-M   'P 1'
#
loop_
_entity.id
_entity.type
_entity.pdbx_description
1 polymer ?
#
loop_
_entity_poly.entity_id
_entity_poly.type
_entity_poly.pdbx_seq_one_letter_code
_entity_poly.pdbx_strand_id
1 'polypeptide(L)'
;MRYDDQGNEIKDFVLNQKPFSQSKIFNWGKKTLDVALLENSPFGALLDFGITCVISSSYADIFYNNCFKNGILPIKIDEEKIKQISEYL
;
A
#
# COMPACT_ATOMS: atom_id res chain seq x y z
N MET A 1 -2.80 7.35 10.99
CA MET A 1 -2.22 6.09 11.50
C MET A 1 -3.35 5.10 11.74
N ARG A 2 -3.07 3.79 11.84
CA ARG A 2 -4.11 2.74 11.99
C ARG A 2 -4.60 2.60 13.44
N TYR A 3 -3.72 2.86 14.41
CA TYR A 3 -3.99 2.78 15.84
C TYR A 3 -3.84 4.15 16.51
N ASP A 4 -4.55 4.37 17.61
CA ASP A 4 -4.36 5.52 18.50
C ASP A 4 -3.16 5.31 19.44
N ASP A 5 -2.85 6.32 20.25
CA ASP A 5 -1.72 6.28 21.21
C ASP A 5 -1.90 5.23 22.32
N GLN A 6 -3.11 4.67 22.46
CA GLN A 6 -3.46 3.61 23.41
C GLN A 6 -3.46 2.22 22.76
N GLY A 7 -3.17 2.12 21.45
CA GLY A 7 -3.16 0.88 20.69
C GLY A 7 -4.54 0.42 20.19
N ASN A 8 -5.59 1.24 20.31
CA ASN A 8 -6.91 0.89 19.78
C ASN A 8 -6.99 1.21 18.28
N GLU A 9 -7.73 0.39 17.53
CA GLU A 9 -7.98 0.63 16.11
C GLU A 9 -8.83 1.89 15.88
N ILE A 10 -8.34 2.78 15.01
CA ILE A 10 -9.08 3.97 14.59
C ILE A 10 -10.17 3.54 13.60
N LYS A 11 -11.44 3.67 13.98
CA LYS A 11 -12.59 3.23 13.17
C LYS A 11 -12.69 3.96 11.82
N ASP A 12 -12.27 5.21 11.76
CA ASP A 12 -12.30 6.03 10.55
C ASP A 12 -11.15 5.68 9.57
N PHE A 13 -10.21 4.82 9.97
CA PHE A 13 -9.15 4.38 9.09
C PHE A 13 -9.68 3.35 8.08
N VAL A 14 -9.49 3.62 6.79
CA VAL A 14 -10.06 2.80 5.69
C VAL A 14 -9.72 1.32 5.84
N LEU A 15 -8.47 0.98 6.18
CA LEU A 15 -8.05 -0.43 6.34
C LEU A 15 -8.56 -1.10 7.64
N ASN A 16 -9.27 -0.41 8.53
CA ASN A 16 -9.96 -1.03 9.67
C ASN A 16 -11.44 -1.31 9.35
N GLN A 17 -11.96 -0.80 8.24
CA GLN A 17 -13.36 -0.98 7.84
C GLN A 17 -13.51 -2.19 6.93
N LYS A 18 -14.58 -2.97 7.11
CA LYS A 18 -14.92 -4.05 6.16
C LYS A 18 -15.46 -3.44 4.87
N PRO A 19 -15.10 -3.96 3.67
CA PRO A 19 -14.30 -5.16 3.42
C PRO A 19 -12.78 -4.92 3.39
N PHE A 20 -12.34 -3.66 3.49
CA PHE A 20 -10.94 -3.27 3.30
C PHE A 20 -9.98 -3.79 4.37
N SER A 21 -10.47 -4.20 5.53
CA SER A 21 -9.68 -4.83 6.60
C SER A 21 -9.09 -6.19 6.25
N GLN A 22 -9.47 -6.77 5.12
CA GLN A 22 -8.87 -8.00 4.57
C GLN A 22 -8.25 -7.78 3.18
N SER A 23 -8.03 -6.53 2.79
CA SER A 23 -7.47 -6.18 1.48
C SER A 23 -6.04 -6.70 1.33
N LYS A 24 -5.82 -7.50 0.29
CA LYS A 24 -4.48 -7.96 -0.11
C LYS A 24 -3.82 -7.06 -1.15
N ILE A 25 -4.61 -6.19 -1.78
CA ILE A 25 -4.20 -5.30 -2.85
C ILE A 25 -4.37 -3.88 -2.35
N PHE A 26 -3.32 -3.07 -2.53
CA PHE A 26 -3.31 -1.68 -2.13
C PHE A 26 -3.09 -0.77 -3.34
N ASN A 27 -4.10 0.04 -3.65
CA ASN A 27 -4.01 1.04 -4.69
C ASN A 27 -3.52 2.37 -4.09
N TRP A 28 -2.29 2.75 -4.40
CA TRP A 28 -1.68 3.99 -3.92
C TRP A 28 -1.96 5.20 -4.81
N GLY A 29 -2.58 4.99 -5.97
CA GLY A 29 -2.95 6.10 -6.84
C GLY A 29 -1.76 6.73 -7.57
N LYS A 30 -1.90 8.04 -7.78
CA LYS A 30 -0.99 8.93 -8.52
C LYS A 30 0.31 9.28 -7.79
N LYS A 31 0.45 8.90 -6.52
CA LYS A 31 1.62 9.29 -5.72
C LYS A 31 2.81 8.38 -6.05
N THR A 32 4.01 8.93 -6.20
CA THR A 32 5.22 8.11 -6.21
C THR A 32 5.40 7.49 -4.84
N LEU A 33 5.54 6.16 -4.76
CA LEU A 33 6.08 5.55 -3.56
C LEU A 33 7.58 5.80 -3.54
N ASP A 34 7.96 6.90 -2.89
CA ASP A 34 9.33 7.13 -2.49
C ASP A 34 9.47 6.78 -1.01
N VAL A 35 10.36 5.83 -0.76
CA VAL A 35 10.64 5.39 0.59
C VAL A 35 12.15 5.38 0.72
N ALA A 36 12.70 6.57 0.88
CA ALA A 36 14.06 6.75 1.32
C ALA A 36 14.18 6.14 2.74
N LEU A 37 14.85 4.98 2.82
CA LEU A 37 15.53 4.45 4.00
C LEU A 37 14.86 4.78 5.34
N LEU A 38 13.70 4.20 5.61
CA LEU A 38 13.14 4.16 6.96
C LEU A 38 13.42 2.77 7.53
N GLU A 39 14.07 2.73 8.70
CA GLU A 39 14.30 1.51 9.50
C GLU A 39 12.99 0.77 9.82
N ASN A 40 11.85 1.48 9.77
CA ASN A 40 10.51 0.90 9.67
C ASN A 40 10.06 0.86 8.22
N SER A 41 10.61 -0.10 7.46
CA SER A 41 10.30 -0.22 6.04
C SER A 41 8.78 -0.36 5.84
N PRO A 42 8.13 0.43 4.97
CA PRO A 42 6.70 0.32 4.68
C PRO A 42 6.34 -1.06 4.13
N PHE A 43 7.29 -1.82 3.58
CA PHE A 43 7.09 -3.22 3.22
C PHE A 43 6.70 -4.08 4.44
N GLY A 44 7.34 -3.87 5.60
CA GLY A 44 7.00 -4.58 6.83
C GLY A 44 5.56 -4.30 7.23
N ALA A 45 5.18 -3.02 7.30
CA ALA A 45 3.80 -2.64 7.62
C ALA A 45 2.76 -3.15 6.61
N LEU A 46 3.10 -3.21 5.31
CA LEU A 46 2.24 -3.78 4.28
C LEU A 46 2.10 -5.30 4.43
N LEU A 47 3.21 -6.01 4.67
CA LEU A 47 3.22 -7.46 4.85
C LEU A 47 2.56 -7.89 6.17
N ASP A 48 2.80 -7.16 7.25
CA ASP A 48 2.18 -7.37 8.56
C ASP A 48 0.65 -7.20 8.48
N PHE A 49 0.19 -6.29 7.60
CA PHE A 49 -1.23 -6.18 7.28
C PHE A 49 -1.75 -7.31 6.38
N GLY A 50 -0.87 -7.93 5.58
CA GLY A 50 -1.22 -8.96 4.60
C GLY A 50 -1.41 -8.44 3.17
N ILE A 51 -0.96 -7.22 2.87
CA ILE A 51 -0.90 -6.69 1.50
C ILE A 51 0.27 -7.35 0.77
N THR A 52 -0.07 -8.01 -0.34
CA THR A 52 0.89 -8.70 -1.20
C THR A 52 1.08 -8.00 -2.55
N CYS A 53 0.23 -7.02 -2.87
CA CYS A 53 0.30 -6.28 -4.12
C CYS A 53 0.07 -4.79 -3.89
N VAL A 54 0.92 -3.96 -4.50
CA VAL A 54 0.80 -2.50 -4.48
C VAL A 54 0.67 -2.03 -5.92
N ILE A 55 -0.28 -1.15 -6.21
CA ILE A 55 -0.53 -0.56 -7.53
C ILE A 55 -0.27 0.95 -7.47
N SER A 56 0.54 1.47 -8.38
CA SER A 56 0.84 2.91 -8.48
C SER A 56 1.27 3.31 -9.90
N SER A 57 1.24 4.61 -10.19
CA SER A 57 1.77 5.14 -11.45
C SER A 57 3.29 5.22 -11.48
N SER A 58 3.94 5.27 -10.31
CA SER A 58 5.39 5.40 -10.21
C SER A 58 5.93 4.85 -8.88
N TYR A 59 7.15 4.32 -8.94
CA TYR A 59 7.89 3.82 -7.78
C TYR A 59 9.30 4.39 -7.79
N ALA A 60 9.84 4.67 -6.62
CA ALA A 60 11.27 4.85 -6.48
C ALA A 60 12.01 3.54 -6.76
N ASP A 61 13.17 3.60 -7.41
CA ASP A 61 13.94 2.42 -7.84
C ASP A 61 14.28 1.48 -6.67
N ILE A 62 14.65 2.05 -5.52
CA ILE A 62 14.94 1.30 -4.30
C ILE A 62 13.68 0.55 -3.85
N PHE A 63 12.53 1.22 -3.89
CA PHE A 63 11.29 0.63 -3.42
C PHE A 63 10.86 -0.53 -4.32
N TYR A 64 10.87 -0.30 -5.63
CA TYR A 64 10.51 -1.29 -6.63
C TYR A 64 11.37 -2.56 -6.51
N ASN A 65 12.70 -2.39 -6.35
CA ASN A 65 13.62 -3.51 -6.17
C ASN A 65 13.41 -4.28 -4.87
N ASN A 66 13.07 -3.58 -3.78
CA ASN A 66 12.83 -4.22 -2.49
C ASN A 66 11.48 -4.93 -2.40
N CYS A 67 10.46 -4.51 -3.15
CA CYS A 67 9.18 -5.22 -3.22
C CYS A 67 9.37 -6.69 -3.59
N PHE A 68 10.10 -6.97 -4.68
CA PHE A 68 10.32 -8.34 -5.16
C PHE A 68 11.07 -9.20 -4.15
N LYS A 69 12.05 -8.61 -3.43
CA LYS A 69 12.81 -9.33 -2.40
C LYS A 69 11.95 -9.74 -1.21
N ASN A 70 10.90 -8.98 -0.91
CA ASN A 70 10.02 -9.19 0.24
C ASN A 70 8.68 -9.86 -0.14
N GLY A 71 8.51 -10.31 -1.39
CA GLY A 71 7.28 -10.99 -1.82
C GLY A 71 6.08 -10.06 -2.06
N ILE A 72 6.32 -8.76 -2.23
CA ILE A 72 5.31 -7.79 -2.66
C ILE A 72 5.40 -7.63 -4.17
N LEU A 73 4.26 -7.65 -4.87
CA LEU A 73 4.19 -7.38 -6.30
C LEU A 73 3.89 -5.89 -6.56
N PRO A 74 4.86 -5.10 -7.04
CA PRO A 74 4.62 -3.73 -7.47
C PRO A 74 4.06 -3.73 -8.90
N ILE A 75 2.88 -3.13 -9.11
CA ILE A 75 2.25 -2.99 -10.43
C ILE A 75 2.30 -1.52 -10.84
N LYS A 76 3.08 -1.25 -11.89
CA LYS A 76 3.16 0.07 -12.52
C LYS A 76 2.17 0.16 -13.68
N ILE A 77 1.18 1.05 -13.57
CA ILE A 77 0.20 1.32 -14.64
C ILE A 77 -0.07 2.81 -14.78
N ASP A 78 -0.55 3.23 -15.94
CA ASP A 78 -0.86 4.64 -16.20
C ASP A 78 -1.97 5.18 -15.30
N GLU A 79 -1.94 6.48 -15.03
CA GLU A 79 -2.90 7.16 -14.14
C GLU A 79 -4.35 6.92 -14.56
N GLU A 80 -4.62 6.89 -15.87
CA GLU A 80 -5.94 6.63 -16.42
C GLU A 80 -6.47 5.25 -16.02
N LYS A 81 -5.62 4.22 -16.06
CA LYS A 81 -5.99 2.86 -15.63
C LYS A 81 -6.19 2.77 -14.13
N ILE A 82 -5.40 3.50 -13.34
CA ILE A 82 -5.60 3.55 -11.89
C ILE A 82 -6.95 4.18 -11.55
N LYS A 83 -7.30 5.27 -12.24
CA LYS A 83 -8.59 5.92 -12.09
C LYS A 83 -9.72 4.97 -12.46
N GLN A 84 -9.61 4.25 -13.58
CA GLN A 84 -10.59 3.23 -13.96
C GLN A 84 -10.75 2.17 -12.87
N ILE A 85 -9.67 1.60 -12.34
CA ILE A 85 -9.76 0.59 -11.26
C ILE A 85 -10.44 1.15 -10.02
N SER A 86 -10.15 2.40 -9.64
CA SER A 86 -10.80 3.06 -8.50
C SER A 86 -12.28 3.36 -8.73
N GLU A 87 -12.75 3.47 -9.97
CA GLU A 87 -14.17 3.66 -10.29
C GLU A 87 -14.97 2.35 -10.23
N TYR A 88 -14.31 1.19 -10.31
CA TYR A 88 -14.95 -0.13 -10.23
C TYR A 88 -15.03 -0.71 -8.80
N LEU A 89 -14.38 -0.08 -7.81
CA LEU A 89 -14.31 -0.51 -6.40
C LEU A 89 -15.17 0.36 -5.49
#